data_AF-A0A536Z6Q9-F1
#
_entry.id   AF-A0A536Z6Q9-F1
#
_cell.length_a   1.000
_cell.length_b   1.000
_cell.length_c   1.000
_cell.angle_alpha   90.00
_cell.angle_beta   90.00
_cell.angle_gamma   90.00
#
_symmetry.space_group_name_H-M   'P 1'
#
loop_
_entity.id
_entity.type
_entity.pdbx_description
1 polymer ?
#
loop_
_entity_poly.entity_id
_entity_poly.type
_entity_poly.pdbx_seq_one_letter_code
_entity_poly.pdbx_strand_id
1 'polypeptide(L)' 'QIIIAEAYRDAQRVKGEGDARAAAIYARAFNENPEFYSFYRSLDAYRASFKNKSDVIVLDPNSEFFKYFRNAGKGGK' A
#
# COMPACT_ATOMS: atom_id res chain seq x y z
N GLN A 1 -30.25 15.09 24.21
CA GLN A 1 -28.80 15.17 23.91
C GLN A 1 -28.08 13.80 24.00
N ILE A 2 -28.73 12.73 24.48
CA ILE A 2 -28.14 11.37 24.62
C ILE A 2 -27.97 10.66 23.26
N ILE A 3 -28.92 10.84 22.34
CA ILE A 3 -28.93 10.19 21.02
C ILE A 3 -27.69 10.52 20.18
N ILE A 4 -27.19 11.77 20.24
CA ILE A 4 -26.00 12.20 19.50
C ILE A 4 -24.74 11.58 20.10
N ALA A 5 -24.66 11.48 21.43
CA ALA A 5 -23.53 10.86 22.11
C ALA A 5 -23.45 9.35 21.83
N GLU A 6 -24.60 8.66 21.81
CA GLU A 6 -24.68 7.24 21.45
C GLU A 6 -24.33 7.02 19.97
N ALA A 7 -24.85 7.85 19.06
CA ALA A 7 -24.51 7.77 17.64
C ALA A 7 -23.00 8.00 17.41
N TYR A 8 -22.38 8.93 18.14
CA TYR A 8 -20.95 9.19 18.03
C TYR A 8 -20.12 8.03 18.57
N ARG A 9 -20.50 7.46 19.71
CA ARG A 9 -19.87 6.25 20.28
C ARG A 9 -19.92 5.09 19.29
N ASP A 10 -21.08 4.85 18.70
CA ASP A 10 -21.28 3.74 17.77
C ASP A 10 -20.53 3.97 16.45
N ALA A 11 -20.46 5.20 15.96
CA ALA A 11 -19.64 5.56 14.80
C ALA A 11 -18.15 5.33 15.05
N GLN A 12 -17.63 5.74 16.22
CA GLN A 12 -16.24 5.48 16.60
C GLN A 12 -15.96 3.99 16.73
N ARG A 13 -16.89 3.21 17.29
CA ARG A 13 -16.77 1.76 17.38
C ARG A 13 -16.70 1.10 16.00
N VAL A 14 -17.63 1.43 15.10
CA VAL A 14 -17.65 0.88 13.74
C VAL A 14 -16.38 1.27 12.96
N LYS A 15 -15.93 2.52 13.11
CA LYS A 15 -14.67 2.98 12.52
C LYS A 15 -13.48 2.19 13.06
N GLY A 16 -13.36 2.03 14.38
CA GLY A 16 -12.29 1.27 15.01
C GLY A 16 -12.28 -0.21 14.61
N GLU A 17 -13.46 -0.84 14.51
CA GLU A 17 -13.60 -2.21 14.00
C GLU A 17 -13.17 -2.32 12.53
N GLY A 18 -13.50 -1.33 11.71
CA GLY A 18 -13.06 -1.24 10.32
C GLY A 18 -11.54 -1.12 10.20
N ASP A 19 -10.95 -0.19 10.96
CA ASP A 19 -9.50 0.03 10.97
C ASP A 19 -8.75 -1.22 11.47
N ALA A 20 -9.26 -1.89 12.51
CA ALA A 20 -8.70 -3.14 13.01
C ALA A 20 -8.78 -4.28 11.99
N ARG A 21 -9.91 -4.42 11.28
CA ARG A 21 -10.06 -5.44 10.22
C ARG A 21 -9.14 -5.14 9.04
N ALA A 22 -9.03 -3.89 8.62
CA ALA A 22 -8.12 -3.48 7.57
C ALA A 22 -6.67 -3.83 7.96
N ALA A 23 -6.23 -3.42 9.15
CA ALA A 23 -4.90 -3.75 9.67
C ALA A 23 -4.65 -5.26 9.73
N ALA A 24 -5.64 -6.05 10.17
CA ALA A 24 -5.52 -7.51 10.22
C ALA A 24 -5.49 -8.18 8.83
N ILE A 25 -6.22 -7.64 7.84
CA ILE A 25 -6.17 -8.10 6.45
C ILE A 25 -4.82 -7.75 5.84
N TYR A 26 -4.35 -6.52 6.04
CA TYR A 26 -3.02 -6.10 5.62
C TYR A 26 -1.94 -6.98 6.25
N ALA A 27 -1.96 -7.21 7.56
CA ALA A 27 -1.01 -8.07 8.25
C ALA A 27 -1.02 -9.52 7.76
N ARG A 28 -2.20 -10.08 7.47
CA ARG A 28 -2.32 -11.43 6.90
C ARG A 28 -1.79 -11.50 5.48
N ALA A 29 -2.18 -10.55 4.62
CA ALA A 29 -1.67 -10.47 3.25
C ALA A 29 -0.15 -10.24 3.22
N PHE A 30 0.40 -9.48 4.16
CA PHE A 30 1.86 -9.26 4.30
C PHE A 30 2.60 -10.54 4.74
N ASN A 31 1.98 -11.39 5.56
CA ASN A 31 2.57 -12.67 5.99
C ASN A 31 2.41 -13.79 4.96
N GLU A 32 1.34 -13.79 4.16
CA GLU A 32 1.09 -14.83 3.16
C GLU A 32 2.06 -14.75 1.97
N ASN A 33 2.46 -13.55 1.56
CA ASN A 33 3.45 -13.39 0.49
C ASN A 33 4.31 -12.11 0.64
N PRO A 34 5.49 -12.23 1.27
CA PRO A 34 6.46 -11.13 1.40
C PRO A 34 6.97 -10.56 0.06
N GLU A 35 6.96 -11.37 -1.01
CA GLU A 35 7.37 -10.93 -2.35
C GLU A 35 6.29 -10.04 -3.00
N PHE A 36 5.01 -10.36 -2.82
CA PHE A 36 3.89 -9.52 -3.26
C PHE A 36 3.90 -8.16 -2.56
N TYR A 37 4.24 -8.11 -1.27
CA TYR A 37 4.39 -6.84 -0.55
C TYR A 37 5.49 -5.97 -1.15
N SER A 38 6.66 -6.57 -1.37
CA SER A 38 7.82 -5.89 -1.94
C SER A 38 7.51 -5.35 -3.35
N PHE A 39 6.76 -6.12 -4.13
CA PHE A 39 6.21 -5.70 -5.42
C PHE A 39 5.23 -4.53 -5.28
N TYR A 40 4.20 -4.64 -4.44
CA TYR A 40 3.17 -3.60 -4.28
C TYR A 40 3.75 -2.28 -3.75
N ARG A 41 4.66 -2.35 -2.77
CA ARG A 41 5.38 -1.17 -2.27
C ARG A 41 6.26 -0.53 -3.32
N SER A 42 6.90 -1.33 -4.18
CA SER A 42 7.67 -0.78 -5.30
C SER A 42 6.78 -0.02 -6.29
N LEU A 43 5.57 -0.52 -6.58
CA LEU A 43 4.60 0.17 -7.44
C LEU A 43 4.09 1.48 -6.84
N ASP A 44 3.79 1.49 -5.55
CA ASP A 44 3.35 2.71 -4.85
C ASP A 44 4.46 3.76 -4.82
N ALA A 45 5.71 3.32 -4.58
CA ALA A 45 6.88 4.20 -4.68
C ALA A 45 7.06 4.76 -6.10
N TYR A 46 6.87 3.97 -7.15
CA TYR A 46 6.87 4.48 -8.53
C TYR A 46 5.80 5.54 -8.72
N ARG A 47 4.57 5.27 -8.27
CA ARG A 47 3.45 6.21 -8.39
C ARG A 47 3.71 7.53 -7.66
N ALA A 48 4.32 7.47 -6.47
CA ALA A 48 4.71 8.65 -5.71
C ALA A 48 5.81 9.45 -6.42
N SER A 49 6.85 8.78 -6.91
CA SER A 49 7.98 9.41 -7.61
C SER A 49 7.57 10.04 -8.95
N PHE A 50 6.59 9.49 -9.65
CA PHE A 50 6.08 10.05 -10.92
C PHE A 50 4.93 11.05 -10.75
N LYS A 51 4.49 11.33 -9.51
CA LYS A 51 3.36 12.23 -9.24
C LYS A 51 3.67 13.69 -9.63
N ASN A 52 4.93 14.10 -9.51
CA ASN A 52 5.36 15.45 -9.85
C ASN A 52 6.12 15.44 -11.18
N LYS A 53 5.57 16.12 -12.20
CA LYS A 53 6.18 16.21 -13.55
C LYS A 53 7.49 17.02 -13.59
N SER A 54 7.84 17.69 -12.50
CA SER A 54 8.98 18.60 -12.39
C SER A 54 10.21 17.98 -11.72
N ASP A 55 10.09 16.75 -11.19
CA ASP A 55 11.17 16.11 -10.45
C ASP A 55 12.16 15.45 -11.43
N VAL A 56 13.41 15.92 -11.44
CA VAL A 56 14.50 15.27 -12.17
C VAL A 56 14.89 14.01 -11.41
N ILE A 57 14.43 12.86 -11.90
CA ILE A 57 14.77 11.57 -11.30
C ILE A 57 16.09 11.09 -11.90
N VAL A 58 17.15 11.01 -11.08
CA VAL A 58 18.40 10.35 -11.47
C VAL A 58 18.20 8.85 -11.33
N LEU A 59 17.97 8.18 -12.46
CA LEU A 59 17.66 6.77 -12.53
C LEU A 59 18.94 5.98 -12.83
N ASP A 60 19.42 5.18 -11.86
CA ASP A 60 20.36 4.11 -12.18
C ASP A 60 19.55 2.89 -12.68
N PRO A 61 19.68 2.49 -13.95
CA PRO A 61 18.95 1.36 -14.52
C PRO A 61 19.31 0.01 -13.87
N ASN A 62 20.39 -0.07 -13.09
CA ASN A 62 20.78 -1.24 -12.31
C ASN A 62 20.27 -1.23 -10.86
N SER A 63 19.58 -0.16 -10.43
CA SER A 63 19.06 -0.06 -9.08
C SER A 63 18.05 -1.16 -8.76
N GLU A 64 18.17 -1.75 -7.56
CA GLU A 64 17.19 -2.68 -6.98
C GLU A 64 15.78 -2.07 -6.92
N PHE A 65 15.68 -0.73 -6.94
CA PHE A 65 14.41 -0.02 -7.03
C PHE A 65 13.59 -0.42 -8.26
N PHE A 66 14.21 -0.70 -9.41
CA PHE A 66 13.53 -1.11 -10.65
C PHE A 66 13.50 -2.62 -10.88
N LYS A 67 13.89 -3.43 -9.89
CA LYS A 67 13.92 -4.89 -10.01
C LYS A 67 12.57 -5.45 -10.48
N TYR A 68 11.47 -4.99 -9.90
CA TYR A 68 10.12 -5.42 -10.28
C TYR A 68 9.65 -4.84 -11.61
N PHE A 69 10.01 -3.59 -11.92
CA PHE A 69 9.72 -2.98 -13.23
C PHE A 69 10.39 -3.73 -14.39
N ARG A 70 11.65 -4.17 -14.21
CA ARG A 70 12.39 -4.94 -15.23
C ARG A 70 11.93 -6.40 -15.34
N ASN A 71 11.55 -7.03 -14.23
CA ASN A 71 11.15 -8.44 -14.20
C ASN A 71 9.69 -8.71 -14.61
N ALA A 72 8.83 -7.69 -14.67
CA ALA A 72 7.44 -7.83 -15.12
C ALA A 72 7.30 -8.38 -16.57
N GLY A 73 8.37 -8.34 -17.37
CA GLY A 73 8.43 -8.92 -18.72
C GLY A 73 8.87 -10.38 -18.81
N LYS A 74 9.24 -11.05 -17.70
CA LYS A 74 9.77 -12.43 -17.68
C LYS A 74 8.88 -13.46 -16.96
N GLY A 75 7.70 -13.07 -16.47
CA GLY A 75 6.76 -13.96 -15.76
C GLY A 75 5.78 -14.73 -16.65
N GLY A 76 6.03 -14.80 -17.96
CA GLY A 76 5.18 -15.48 -18.94
C GLY A 76 5.95 -16.47 -19.80
N LYS A 77 6.50 -17.51 -19.18
CA LYS A 77 6.82 -18.80 -19.81
C LYS A 77 6.63 -19.90 -18.78
#